data_AF-G5SD22-F1
#
_entry.id   AF-G5SD22-F1
#
_cell.length_a   1.000
_cell.length_b   1.000
_cell.length_c   1.000
_cell.angle_alpha   90.00
_cell.angle_beta   90.00
_cell.angle_gamma   90.00
#
_symmetry.space_group_name_H-M   'P 1'
#
loop_
_entity.id
_entity.type
_entity.pdbx_description
1 polymer ?
#
loop_
_entity_poly.entity_id
_entity_poly.type
_entity_poly.pdbx_seq_one_letter_code
_entity_poly.pdbx_strand_id
1 'polypeptide(L)'
;MTVDSNNLAGFYAQGHHYKEAKDLYLKLIAYYQSRLTPMATVISRLRFYLPENIDLDSTSLYLPLLAEYKRRQSDVSMVLYGISLLYQSNQEIEQAKDFAERAFTLDAVAYPAKMQYERLQQLANIAEGLGDNAQARRYRQMSFRHRMAHSLYPGDPQYNDVANPGGDRCG
;
A
#
# COMPACT_ATOMS: atom_id res chain seq x y z
N MET A 1 -2.61 11.97 -14.21
CA MET A 1 -2.47 12.30 -12.78
C MET A 1 -1.57 11.26 -12.15
N THR A 2 -0.44 11.71 -11.59
CA THR A 2 0.74 10.90 -11.27
C THR A 2 1.10 11.03 -9.78
N VAL A 3 2.16 10.35 -9.35
CA VAL A 3 2.81 10.47 -8.04
C VAL A 3 2.99 11.94 -7.61
N ASP A 4 3.27 12.83 -8.56
CA ASP A 4 3.38 14.28 -8.32
C ASP A 4 2.10 14.89 -7.75
N SER A 5 0.92 14.40 -8.16
CA SER A 5 -0.37 14.84 -7.63
C SER A 5 -0.62 14.31 -6.21
N ASN A 6 -0.14 13.10 -5.90
CA ASN A 6 -0.21 12.56 -4.53
C ASN A 6 0.69 13.36 -3.58
N ASN A 7 1.91 13.69 -4.05
CA ASN A 7 2.85 14.55 -3.32
C ASN A 7 2.28 15.96 -3.14
N LEU A 8 1.62 16.51 -4.17
CA LEU A 8 0.94 17.81 -4.08
C LEU A 8 -0.20 17.79 -3.05
N ALA A 9 -1.00 16.71 -3.00
CA ALA A 9 -2.03 16.57 -1.98
C ALA A 9 -1.42 16.54 -0.56
N GLY A 10 -0.30 15.82 -0.40
CA GLY A 10 0.47 15.81 0.84
C GLY A 10 1.02 17.19 1.21
N PHE A 11 1.51 17.94 0.23
CA PHE A 11 1.98 19.32 0.42
C PHE A 11 0.84 20.25 0.87
N TYR A 12 -0.34 20.17 0.26
CA TYR A 12 -1.51 20.93 0.72
C TYR A 12 -1.88 20.56 2.17
N ALA A 13 -1.85 19.27 2.53
CA ALA A 13 -2.12 18.85 3.90
C ALA A 13 -1.12 19.44 4.91
N GLN A 14 0.17 19.43 4.57
CA GLN A 14 1.23 20.04 5.39
C GLN A 14 1.06 21.56 5.53
N GLY A 15 0.59 22.23 4.48
CA GLY A 15 0.26 23.66 4.50
C GLY A 15 -1.09 24.00 5.13
N HIS A 16 -1.75 23.05 5.81
CA HIS A 16 -3.09 23.20 6.42
C HIS A 16 -4.21 23.55 5.42
N HIS A 17 -3.99 23.31 4.12
CA HIS A 17 -4.99 23.42 3.06
C HIS A 17 -5.79 22.11 2.95
N TYR A 18 -6.51 21.76 4.02
CA TYR A 18 -7.13 20.45 4.17
C TYR A 18 -8.22 20.16 3.14
N LYS A 19 -8.96 21.19 2.70
CA LYS A 19 -10.01 21.02 1.71
C LYS A 19 -9.41 20.66 0.34
N GLU A 20 -8.38 21.39 -0.07
CA GLU A 20 -7.66 21.18 -1.32
C GLU A 20 -6.97 19.81 -1.33
N ALA A 21 -6.34 19.43 -0.22
CA ALA A 21 -5.74 18.11 -0.04
C ALA A 21 -6.79 16.99 -0.20
N LYS A 22 -7.92 17.10 0.52
CA LYS A 22 -9.01 16.11 0.48
C LYS A 22 -9.59 15.97 -0.93
N ASP A 23 -9.92 17.08 -1.57
CA ASP A 23 -10.49 17.09 -2.92
C ASP A 23 -9.53 16.45 -3.93
N LEU A 24 -8.23 16.72 -3.80
CA LEU A 24 -7.22 16.14 -4.67
C LEU A 24 -7.05 14.64 -4.42
N TYR A 25 -6.96 14.20 -3.17
CA TYR A 25 -6.92 12.77 -2.83
C TYR A 25 -8.14 12.01 -3.36
N LEU A 26 -9.36 12.53 -3.19
CA LEU A 26 -10.58 11.88 -3.68
C LEU A 26 -10.60 11.76 -5.22
N LYS A 27 -10.15 12.80 -5.94
CA LYS A 27 -10.00 12.75 -7.40
C LYS A 27 -8.97 11.69 -7.82
N LEU A 28 -7.85 11.60 -7.11
CA LEU A 28 -6.82 10.59 -7.39
C LEU A 28 -7.33 9.17 -7.13
N ILE A 29 -8.07 8.93 -6.05
CA ILE A 29 -8.69 7.64 -5.75
C ILE A 29 -9.60 7.23 -6.92
N ALA A 30 -10.52 8.10 -7.34
CA ALA A 30 -11.40 7.80 -8.46
C ALA A 30 -10.62 7.54 -9.78
N TYR A 31 -9.59 8.33 -10.04
CA TYR A 31 -8.73 8.19 -11.21
C TYR A 31 -8.00 6.83 -11.24
N TYR A 32 -7.41 6.40 -10.12
CA TYR A 32 -6.67 5.14 -10.07
C TYR A 32 -7.62 3.93 -10.02
N GLN A 33 -8.70 4.02 -9.25
CA GLN A 33 -9.71 2.94 -9.15
C GLN A 33 -10.36 2.65 -10.51
N SER A 34 -10.72 3.68 -11.29
CA SER A 34 -11.30 3.48 -12.63
C SER A 34 -10.40 2.69 -13.59
N ARG A 35 -9.08 2.66 -13.35
CA ARG A 35 -8.11 1.89 -14.14
C ARG A 35 -7.80 0.53 -13.52
N LEU A 36 -7.89 0.41 -12.20
CA LEU A 36 -7.69 -0.86 -11.51
C LEU A 36 -8.87 -1.82 -11.72
N THR A 37 -10.11 -1.34 -11.66
CA THR A 37 -11.33 -2.18 -11.73
C THR A 37 -11.43 -3.04 -12.99
N PRO A 38 -11.18 -2.51 -14.21
CA PRO A 38 -11.20 -3.33 -15.42
C PRO A 38 -10.13 -4.44 -15.40
N MET A 39 -8.92 -4.12 -14.94
CA MET A 39 -7.84 -5.12 -14.82
C MET A 39 -8.16 -6.18 -13.77
N ALA A 40 -8.72 -5.80 -12.63
CA ALA A 40 -9.14 -6.74 -11.60
C ALA A 40 -10.14 -7.77 -12.15
N THR A 41 -11.07 -7.32 -13.00
CA THR A 41 -12.04 -8.19 -13.66
C THR A 41 -11.37 -9.18 -14.61
N VAL A 42 -10.40 -8.72 -15.41
CA VAL A 42 -9.63 -9.59 -16.32
C VAL A 42 -8.80 -10.60 -15.53
N ILE A 43 -8.06 -10.16 -14.51
CA ILE A 43 -7.24 -11.03 -13.65
C ILE A 43 -8.10 -12.07 -12.92
N SER A 44 -9.27 -11.68 -12.40
CA SER A 44 -10.19 -12.60 -11.74
C SER A 44 -10.67 -13.70 -12.69
N ARG A 45 -11.06 -13.32 -13.92
CA ARG A 45 -11.42 -14.30 -14.96
C ARG A 45 -10.25 -15.19 -15.33
N LEU A 46 -9.05 -14.64 -15.50
CA LEU A 46 -7.86 -15.42 -15.79
C LEU A 46 -7.56 -16.44 -14.68
N ARG A 47 -7.65 -16.04 -13.41
CA ARG A 47 -7.43 -16.93 -12.26
C ARG A 47 -8.50 -18.03 -12.15
N PHE A 48 -9.70 -17.80 -12.66
CA PHE A 48 -10.71 -18.87 -12.76
C PHE A 48 -10.31 -19.96 -13.77
N TYR A 49 -9.64 -19.59 -14.86
CA TYR A 49 -9.20 -20.53 -15.90
C TYR A 49 -7.78 -21.08 -15.67
N LEU A 50 -6.95 -20.41 -14.89
CA LEU A 50 -5.60 -20.84 -14.53
C LEU A 50 -5.63 -21.54 -13.16
N PRO A 51 -5.36 -22.86 -13.05
CA PRO A 51 -5.16 -23.49 -11.76
C PRO A 51 -4.10 -22.78 -10.91
N GLU A 52 -4.30 -22.75 -9.59
CA GLU A 52 -3.48 -22.00 -8.61
C GLU A 52 -1.98 -22.34 -8.65
N ASN A 53 -1.60 -23.48 -9.22
CA ASN A 53 -0.22 -23.99 -9.29
C ASN A 53 0.38 -23.97 -10.70
N ILE A 54 -0.12 -23.13 -11.61
CA ILE A 54 0.57 -22.94 -12.90
C ILE A 54 1.85 -22.16 -12.66
N ASP A 55 2.97 -22.83 -12.89
CA ASP A 55 4.28 -22.22 -12.97
C ASP A 55 4.33 -21.39 -14.27
N LEU A 56 4.17 -20.08 -14.14
CA LEU A 56 4.27 -19.16 -15.27
C LEU A 56 5.75 -18.95 -15.57
N ASP A 57 6.23 -19.52 -16.67
CA ASP A 57 7.60 -19.26 -17.11
C ASP A 57 7.82 -17.78 -17.47
N SER A 58 9.08 -17.39 -17.64
CA SER A 58 9.47 -16.01 -17.96
C SER A 58 8.98 -15.50 -19.31
N THR A 59 8.44 -16.36 -20.18
CA THR A 59 7.89 -16.00 -21.50
C THR A 59 6.37 -15.78 -21.47
N SER A 60 5.74 -16.10 -20.35
CA SER A 60 4.30 -15.94 -20.14
C SER A 60 3.84 -14.49 -20.33
N LEU A 61 2.94 -14.29 -21.28
CA LEU A 61 2.28 -13.00 -21.54
C LEU A 61 1.44 -12.49 -20.34
N TYR A 62 1.22 -13.34 -19.33
CA TYR A 62 0.52 -12.98 -18.09
C TYR A 62 1.40 -12.22 -17.11
N LEU A 63 2.73 -12.39 -17.13
CA LEU A 63 3.63 -11.73 -16.18
C LEU A 63 3.59 -10.19 -16.29
N PRO A 64 3.65 -9.57 -17.49
CA PRO A 64 3.50 -8.13 -17.61
C PRO A 64 2.15 -7.61 -17.12
N LEU A 65 1.06 -8.36 -17.36
CA LEU A 65 -0.28 -8.01 -16.93
C LEU A 65 -0.40 -8.05 -15.40
N LEU A 66 0.14 -9.08 -14.76
CA LEU A 66 0.16 -9.22 -13.30
C LEU A 66 1.03 -8.14 -12.64
N ALA A 67 2.17 -7.81 -13.24
CA ALA A 67 3.04 -6.74 -12.78
C ALA A 67 2.33 -5.37 -12.84
N GLU A 68 1.64 -5.09 -13.93
CA GLU A 68 0.85 -3.87 -14.09
C GLU A 68 -0.34 -3.82 -13.12
N TYR A 69 -1.03 -4.95 -12.91
CA TYR A 69 -2.09 -5.04 -11.91
C TYR A 69 -1.58 -4.71 -10.51
N LYS A 70 -0.45 -5.30 -10.09
CA LYS A 70 0.21 -5.00 -8.81
C LYS A 70 0.63 -3.53 -8.70
N ARG A 71 1.20 -2.95 -9.77
CA ARG A 71 1.56 -1.53 -9.82
C ARG A 71 0.34 -0.63 -9.59
N ARG A 72 -0.80 -0.93 -10.19
CA ARG A 72 -2.02 -0.14 -10.00
C ARG A 72 -2.64 -0.31 -8.62
N GLN A 73 -2.58 -1.50 -8.03
CA GLN A 73 -2.96 -1.70 -6.64
C GLN A 73 -2.11 -0.81 -5.73
N SER A 74 -0.81 -0.74 -6.03
CA SER A 74 0.14 0.12 -5.32
C SER A 74 -0.20 1.62 -5.42
N ASP A 75 -0.51 2.11 -6.63
CA ASP A 75 -0.93 3.50 -6.82
C ASP A 75 -2.18 3.84 -5.97
N VAL A 76 -3.18 2.95 -5.96
CA VAL A 76 -4.40 3.16 -5.17
C VAL A 76 -4.08 3.16 -3.67
N SER A 77 -3.26 2.23 -3.19
CA SER A 77 -2.88 2.16 -1.78
C SER A 77 -2.19 3.43 -1.30
N MET A 78 -1.22 3.96 -2.07
CA MET A 78 -0.49 5.16 -1.68
C MET A 78 -1.39 6.38 -1.50
N VAL A 79 -2.42 6.51 -2.33
CA VAL A 79 -3.38 7.62 -2.23
C VAL A 79 -4.37 7.40 -1.07
N LEU A 80 -4.83 6.16 -0.84
CA LEU A 80 -5.65 5.80 0.31
C LEU A 80 -4.90 6.04 1.64
N TYR A 81 -3.60 5.76 1.65
CA TYR A 81 -2.75 6.08 2.79
C TYR A 81 -2.67 7.58 3.06
N GLY A 82 -2.39 8.38 2.02
CA GLY A 82 -2.32 9.83 2.15
C GLY A 82 -3.60 10.43 2.72
N ILE A 83 -4.77 10.01 2.21
CA ILE A 83 -6.05 10.50 2.73
C ILE A 83 -6.34 9.99 4.15
N SER A 84 -5.90 8.78 4.50
CA SER A 84 -6.07 8.26 5.87
C SER A 84 -5.29 9.08 6.90
N LEU A 85 -4.07 9.51 6.56
CA LEU A 85 -3.27 10.40 7.41
C LEU A 85 -3.94 11.76 7.58
N LEU A 86 -4.53 12.30 6.51
CA LEU A 86 -5.29 13.56 6.56
C LEU A 86 -6.51 13.47 7.49
N TYR A 87 -7.29 12.38 7.41
CA TYR A 87 -8.41 12.18 8.32
C TYR A 87 -7.93 11.97 9.77
N GLN A 88 -6.83 11.26 9.96
CA GLN A 88 -6.23 11.06 11.28
C GLN A 88 -5.79 12.39 11.91
N SER A 89 -5.13 13.27 11.15
CA SER A 89 -4.74 14.60 11.65
C SER A 89 -5.94 15.47 12.01
N ASN A 90 -7.06 15.28 11.32
CA ASN A 90 -8.30 16.01 11.56
C ASN A 90 -9.18 15.40 12.66
N GLN A 91 -8.70 14.37 13.39
CA GLN A 91 -9.46 13.64 14.42
C GLN A 91 -10.71 12.92 13.88
N GLU A 92 -10.79 12.70 12.57
CA GLU A 92 -11.84 11.92 11.90
C GLU A 92 -11.43 10.43 11.88
N ILE A 93 -11.30 9.82 13.07
CA ILE A 93 -10.59 8.55 13.26
C ILE A 93 -11.28 7.36 12.56
N GLU A 94 -12.61 7.34 12.48
CA GLU A 94 -13.36 6.27 11.78
C GLU A 94 -13.09 6.29 10.26
N GLN A 95 -13.09 7.47 9.65
CA GLN A 95 -12.74 7.63 8.24
C GLN A 95 -11.27 7.26 8.01
N ALA A 96 -10.38 7.70 8.90
CA ALA A 96 -8.97 7.35 8.84
C ALA A 96 -8.78 5.82 8.84
N LYS A 97 -9.54 5.10 9.68
CA LYS A 97 -9.52 3.64 9.75
C LYS A 97 -9.93 2.99 8.43
N ASP A 98 -11.08 3.36 7.87
CA ASP A 98 -11.56 2.79 6.60
C ASP A 98 -10.49 2.90 5.50
N PHE A 99 -9.95 4.11 5.33
CA PHE A 99 -8.94 4.35 4.30
C PHE A 99 -7.62 3.62 4.58
N ALA A 100 -7.16 3.57 5.83
CA ALA A 100 -5.93 2.87 6.20
C ALA A 100 -6.04 1.34 6.03
N GLU A 101 -7.19 0.74 6.38
CA GLU A 101 -7.42 -0.70 6.23
C GLU A 101 -7.52 -1.10 4.75
N ARG A 102 -8.14 -0.25 3.92
CA ARG A 102 -8.21 -0.45 2.47
C ARG A 102 -6.84 -0.32 1.82
N ALA A 103 -6.02 0.63 2.25
CA ALA A 103 -4.64 0.77 1.80
C ALA A 103 -3.83 -0.49 2.16
N PHE A 104 -3.88 -0.92 3.43
CA PHE A 104 -3.18 -2.12 3.90
C PHE A 104 -3.63 -3.39 3.15
N THR A 105 -4.91 -3.54 2.87
CA THR A 105 -5.44 -4.70 2.12
C THR A 105 -4.91 -4.78 0.70
N LEU A 106 -4.73 -3.64 0.03
CA LEU A 106 -4.10 -3.59 -1.29
C LEU A 106 -2.59 -3.89 -1.23
N ASP A 107 -1.96 -3.61 -0.08
CA ASP A 107 -0.52 -3.81 0.13
C ASP A 107 -0.14 -5.23 0.55
N ALA A 108 -1.06 -5.95 1.19
CA ALA A 108 -0.80 -7.13 2.04
C ALA A 108 -0.04 -8.31 1.39
N VAL A 109 0.17 -8.29 0.06
CA VAL A 109 0.84 -9.38 -0.68
C VAL A 109 2.01 -8.88 -1.53
N ALA A 110 2.20 -7.57 -1.70
CA ALA A 110 3.03 -7.02 -2.78
C ALA A 110 4.20 -6.12 -2.33
N TYR A 111 4.23 -5.67 -1.08
CA TYR A 111 5.20 -4.65 -0.65
C TYR A 111 6.32 -5.16 0.25
N PRO A 112 7.47 -4.46 0.26
CA PRO A 112 8.54 -4.71 1.20
C PRO A 112 8.06 -4.64 2.65
N ALA A 113 8.66 -5.45 3.51
CA ALA A 113 8.30 -5.52 4.93
C ALA A 113 8.34 -4.15 5.64
N LYS A 114 9.19 -3.22 5.20
CA LYS A 114 9.24 -1.86 5.75
C LYS A 114 7.94 -1.08 5.56
N MET A 115 7.34 -1.11 4.37
CA MET A 115 6.05 -0.44 4.15
C MET A 115 4.95 -1.10 4.99
N GLN A 116 4.97 -2.43 5.13
CA GLN A 116 4.04 -3.15 6.02
C GLN A 116 4.19 -2.70 7.48
N TYR A 117 5.42 -2.51 7.95
CA TYR A 117 5.69 -1.98 9.29
C TYR A 117 5.01 -0.62 9.52
N GLU A 118 5.20 0.33 8.61
CA GLU A 118 4.64 1.70 8.72
C GLU A 118 3.10 1.70 8.71
N ARG A 119 2.49 0.94 7.79
CA ARG A 119 1.03 0.84 7.70
C ARG A 119 0.41 0.22 8.95
N LEU A 120 1.05 -0.81 9.50
CA LEU A 120 0.59 -1.44 10.74
C LEU A 120 0.78 -0.53 11.97
N GLN A 121 1.82 0.31 12.01
CA GLN A 121 1.95 1.32 13.07
C GLN A 121 0.82 2.34 13.00
N GLN A 122 0.48 2.81 11.80
CA GLN A 122 -0.64 3.73 11.62
C GLN A 122 -1.96 3.11 12.07
N LEU A 123 -2.27 1.89 11.63
CA LEU A 123 -3.46 1.16 12.05
C LEU A 123 -3.51 0.93 13.57
N ALA A 124 -2.37 0.68 14.21
CA ALA A 124 -2.28 0.61 15.67
C ALA A 124 -2.68 1.94 16.33
N ASN A 125 -2.13 3.06 15.85
CA ASN A 125 -2.43 4.38 16.39
C ASN A 125 -3.91 4.76 16.21
N ILE A 126 -4.49 4.43 15.05
CA ILE A 126 -5.92 4.63 14.77
C ILE A 126 -6.78 3.79 15.73
N ALA A 127 -6.44 2.51 15.92
CA ALA A 127 -7.16 1.63 16.85
C ALA A 127 -7.11 2.15 18.29
N GLU A 128 -5.98 2.71 18.73
CA GLU A 128 -5.91 3.38 20.04
C GLU A 128 -6.77 4.63 20.13
N GLY A 129 -6.79 5.45 19.08
CA GLY A 129 -7.67 6.63 19.01
C GLY A 129 -9.15 6.27 19.14
N LEU A 130 -9.54 5.07 18.72
CA LEU A 130 -10.89 4.52 18.90
C LEU A 130 -11.10 3.79 20.24
N GLY A 131 -10.06 3.68 21.08
CA GLY A 131 -10.10 2.92 22.32
C GLY A 131 -10.03 1.40 22.15
N ASP A 132 -9.82 0.89 20.94
CA ASP A 132 -9.66 -0.55 20.65
C ASP A 132 -8.22 -1.01 20.92
N ASN A 133 -7.90 -1.09 22.21
CA ASN A 133 -6.59 -1.51 22.69
C ASN A 133 -6.24 -2.95 22.30
N ALA A 134 -7.23 -3.82 22.06
CA ALA A 134 -6.99 -5.19 21.66
C ALA A 134 -6.46 -5.24 20.22
N GLN A 135 -7.11 -4.51 19.31
CA GLN A 135 -6.68 -4.43 17.92
C GLN A 135 -5.37 -3.66 17.78
N ALA A 136 -5.19 -2.57 18.52
CA ALA A 136 -3.93 -1.83 18.55
C ALA A 136 -2.73 -2.72 18.92
N ARG A 137 -2.88 -3.58 19.95
CA ARG A 137 -1.84 -4.54 20.32
C ARG A 137 -1.54 -5.55 19.22
N ARG A 138 -2.57 -6.05 18.52
CA ARG A 138 -2.39 -6.97 17.39
C ARG A 138 -1.59 -6.33 16.26
N TYR A 139 -1.97 -5.12 15.86
CA TYR A 139 -1.26 -4.39 14.80
C TYR A 139 0.20 -4.11 15.17
N ARG A 140 0.49 -3.76 16.43
CA ARG A 140 1.88 -3.60 16.89
C ARG A 140 2.70 -4.89 16.85
N GLN A 141 2.12 -6.02 17.26
CA GLN A 141 2.81 -7.30 17.19
C GLN A 141 3.14 -7.68 15.75
N MET A 142 2.21 -7.47 14.82
CA MET A 142 2.45 -7.69 13.40
C MET A 142 3.53 -6.74 12.87
N SER A 143 3.44 -5.46 13.19
CA SER A 143 4.42 -4.44 12.78
C SER A 143 5.83 -4.81 13.24
N PHE A 144 5.99 -5.24 14.50
CA PHE A 144 7.28 -5.67 15.04
C PHE A 144 7.87 -6.85 14.25
N ARG A 145 7.05 -7.84 13.86
CA ARG A 145 7.52 -8.97 13.04
C ARG A 145 8.07 -8.50 11.69
N HIS A 146 7.41 -7.55 11.03
CA HIS A 146 7.89 -6.98 9.78
C HIS A 146 9.19 -6.19 9.95
N ARG A 147 9.32 -5.40 11.02
CA ARG A 147 10.56 -4.68 11.34
C ARG A 147 11.72 -5.63 11.60
N MET A 148 11.48 -6.71 12.36
CA MET A 148 12.50 -7.73 12.63
C MET A 148 12.94 -8.42 11.34
N ALA A 149 12.01 -8.79 10.46
CA ALA A 149 12.35 -9.36 9.16
C ALA A 149 13.22 -8.42 8.31
N HIS A 150 12.88 -7.12 8.28
CA HIS A 150 13.70 -6.08 7.64
C HIS A 150 15.11 -5.99 8.23
N SER A 151 15.25 -6.02 9.56
CA SER A 151 16.56 -5.95 10.22
C SER A 151 17.41 -7.21 10.06
N LEU A 152 16.80 -8.39 9.98
CA LEU A 152 17.50 -9.66 9.83
C LEU A 152 17.98 -9.91 8.39
N TYR A 153 17.30 -9.34 7.40
CA TYR A 153 17.60 -9.53 5.97
C TYR A 153 17.76 -8.19 5.23
N PRO A 154 18.75 -7.36 5.58
CA PRO A 154 18.87 -5.99 5.05
C PRO A 154 19.22 -5.93 3.55
N GLY A 155 19.71 -7.01 2.94
CA GLY A 155 20.08 -7.07 1.52
C GLY A 155 19.02 -7.66 0.59
N ASP A 156 17.92 -8.19 1.14
CA ASP A 156 16.89 -8.86 0.35
C ASP A 156 15.83 -7.84 -0.11
N PRO A 157 15.56 -7.70 -1.43
CA PRO A 157 14.57 -6.77 -1.97
C PRO A 157 13.14 -6.97 -1.43
N GLN A 158 12.81 -8.17 -0.97
CA GLN A 158 11.53 -8.48 -0.35
C GLN A 158 11.37 -7.81 1.01
N TYR A 159 12.48 -7.54 1.69
CA TYR A 159 12.48 -6.96 3.03
C TYR A 159 12.99 -5.52 3.03
N ASN A 160 13.76 -5.08 2.02
CA ASN A 160 14.36 -3.74 1.95
C ASN A 160 14.27 -3.08 0.56
N ASP A 161 13.95 -1.78 0.54
CA ASP A 161 13.83 -0.93 -0.65
C ASP A 161 15.21 -0.55 -1.26
N VAL A 162 16.31 -0.83 -0.55
CA VAL A 162 17.69 -0.42 -0.89
C VAL A 162 18.43 -1.46 -1.75
N ALA A 163 17.77 -2.59 -2.10
CA ALA A 163 18.37 -3.59 -2.98
C ALA A 163 18.49 -3.03 -4.41
N ASN A 164 19.61 -2.37 -4.67
CA ASN A 164 19.97 -1.85 -5.98
C ASN A 164 19.98 -3.03 -6.99
N PRO A 165 19.34 -2.94 -8.17
CA PRO A 165 19.28 -4.05 -9.13
C PRO A 165 20.63 -4.44 -9.77
N GLY A 166 21.76 -3.94 -9.25
CA GLY A 166 23.09 -4.12 -9.82
C GLY A 166 24.23 -3.91 -8.84
N GLY A 167 24.11 -4.40 -7.60
CA GLY A 167 25.20 -4.37 -6.61
C GLY A 167 25.97 -5.69 -6.59
N ASP A 168 27.04 -5.76 -7.36
CA ASP A 168 28.17 -6.71 -7.34
C ASP A 168 28.04 -8.01 -6.54
N ARG A 169 27.96 -9.11 -7.29
CA ARG A 169 28.60 -10.38 -6.89
C ARG A 169 30.11 -10.18 -6.93
N CYS A 170 30.73 -9.99 -5.78
CA CYS A 170 32.11 -10.38 -5.49
C CYS A 170 32.04 -11.12 -4.16
N GLY A 171 32.36 -12.42 -4.09
CA GLY A 171 33.72 -12.92 -4.23
C GLY A 171 34.25 -13.17 -2.83
#